data_AF-A0A0D3AGG3-F1
#
_entry.id   AF-A0A0D3AGG3-F1
#
_cell.length_a   1.000
_cell.length_b   1.000
_cell.length_c   1.000
_cell.angle_alpha   90.00
_cell.angle_beta   90.00
_cell.angle_gamma   90.00
#
_symmetry.space_group_name_H-M   'P 1'
#
loop_
_entity.id
_entity.type
_entity.pdbx_description
1 polymer ?
#
loop_
_entity_poly.entity_id
_entity_poly.type
_entity_poly.pdbx_seq_one_letter_code
_entity_poly.pdbx_strand_id
1 'polypeptide(L)'
;DWSAVEKLKRFLIIFSNSTLVVSASTSVNSYKCYGEIVTIERNLTALANSFDPELKVKASEMLQKFLKYWDGIKSVNRMLILAMVFDPRNKMQFAKLCFEKLYEK
;
A
#
# COMPACT_ATOMS: atom_id res chain seq x y z
N ASP A 1 15.94 6.98 23.21
CA ASP A 1 16.94 6.22 22.44
C ASP A 1 16.86 6.67 20.98
N TRP A 2 17.94 7.25 20.44
CA TRP A 2 17.97 7.79 19.07
C TRP A 2 17.90 6.69 18.00
N SER A 3 18.34 5.47 18.32
CA SER A 3 18.31 4.33 17.40
C SER A 3 16.87 3.94 17.03
N ALA A 4 15.99 3.85 18.04
CA ALA A 4 14.58 3.55 17.84
C ALA A 4 13.86 4.64 17.01
N VAL A 5 14.20 5.92 17.22
CA VAL A 5 13.64 7.05 16.47
C VAL A 5 14.02 6.99 14.99
N GLU A 6 15.28 6.67 14.68
CA GLU A 6 15.74 6.57 13.29
C GLU A 6 15.06 5.39 12.56
N LYS A 7 14.89 4.25 13.23
CA LYS A 7 14.13 3.11 12.69
C LYS A 7 12.67 3.48 12.42
N LEU A 8 12.03 4.18 13.36
CA LEU A 8 10.65 4.66 13.19
C LEU A 8 10.52 5.66 12.04
N LYS A 9 11.47 6.58 11.89
CA LYS A 9 11.50 7.57 10.80
C LYS A 9 11.54 6.89 9.42
N ARG A 10 12.43 5.90 9.24
CA ARG A 10 12.55 5.13 7.99
C ARG A 10 11.26 4.41 7.63
N PHE A 11 10.48 4.03 8.65
CA PHE A 11 9.18 3.43 8.46
C PHE A 11 8.11 4.47 8.09
N LEU A 12 8.03 5.57 8.84
CA LEU A 12 7.02 6.61 8.64
C LEU A 12 7.14 7.33 7.28
N ILE A 13 8.33 7.35 6.67
CA ILE A 13 8.53 7.97 5.36
C ILE A 13 7.67 7.30 4.26
N ILE A 14 7.38 6.01 4.39
CA ILE A 14 6.53 5.27 3.43
C ILE A 14 5.12 5.85 3.46
N PHE A 15 4.56 6.03 4.67
CA PHE A 15 3.25 6.64 4.86
C PHE A 15 3.23 8.09 4.40
N SER A 16 4.30 8.84 4.69
CA SER A 16 4.40 10.24 4.26
C SER A 16 4.36 10.35 2.74
N ASN A 17 5.13 9.54 2.03
CA ASN A 17 5.15 9.50 0.57
C ASN A 17 3.79 9.10 -0.02
N SER A 18 3.18 8.04 0.50
CA SER A 18 1.85 7.61 0.05
C SER A 18 0.77 8.67 0.36
N THR A 19 0.87 9.34 1.51
CA THR A 19 -0.05 10.42 1.91
C THR A 19 0.03 11.58 0.92
N LEU A 20 1.24 12.00 0.53
CA LEU A 20 1.44 13.08 -0.44
C LEU A 20 0.75 12.78 -1.78
N VAL A 21 0.80 11.54 -2.24
CA VAL A 21 0.14 11.12 -3.49
C VAL A 21 -1.38 11.19 -3.36
N VAL A 22 -1.95 10.66 -2.26
CA VAL A 22 -3.41 10.62 -2.07
C VAL A 22 -4.01 11.98 -1.66
N SER A 23 -3.22 12.88 -1.07
CA SER A 23 -3.66 14.21 -0.63
C SER A 23 -3.56 15.29 -1.71
N ALA A 24 -2.95 14.98 -2.85
CA ALA A 24 -2.79 15.94 -3.93
C ALA A 24 -4.15 16.33 -4.54
N SER A 25 -4.44 17.62 -4.55
CA SER A 25 -5.72 18.19 -5.04
C SER A 25 -5.61 18.90 -6.40
N THR A 26 -4.40 19.24 -6.82
CA THR A 26 -4.13 20.00 -8.06
C THR A 26 -3.89 19.12 -9.28
N SER A 27 -3.80 17.80 -9.08
CA SER A 27 -3.63 16.82 -10.14
C SER A 27 -4.46 15.58 -9.83
N VAL A 28 -4.99 14.95 -10.87
CA VAL A 28 -5.72 13.70 -10.72
C VAL A 28 -4.72 12.62 -10.31
N ASN A 29 -4.83 12.09 -9.08
CA ASN A 29 -4.00 10.99 -8.58
C ASN A 29 -4.81 9.77 -8.13
N SER A 30 -6.12 9.76 -8.38
CA SER A 30 -7.02 8.65 -8.02
C SER A 30 -6.56 7.29 -8.57
N TYR A 31 -5.94 7.27 -9.76
CA TYR A 31 -5.38 6.06 -10.37
C TYR A 31 -4.15 5.49 -9.63
N LYS A 32 -3.48 6.28 -8.79
CA LYS A 32 -2.35 5.83 -7.95
C LYS A 32 -2.80 5.37 -6.57
N CYS A 33 -3.93 5.87 -6.07
CA CYS A 33 -4.37 5.65 -4.69
C CYS A 33 -4.42 4.17 -4.29
N TYR A 34 -4.93 3.29 -5.17
CA TYR A 34 -4.95 1.86 -4.86
C TYR A 34 -3.54 1.27 -4.74
N GLY A 35 -2.61 1.68 -5.62
CA GLY A 35 -1.21 1.27 -5.55
C GLY A 35 -0.52 1.73 -4.26
N GLU A 36 -0.84 2.93 -3.78
CA GLU A 36 -0.34 3.45 -2.49
C GLU A 36 -0.88 2.64 -1.29
N ILE A 37 -2.17 2.31 -1.29
CA ILE A 37 -2.79 1.46 -0.25
C ILE A 37 -2.10 0.09 -0.19
N VAL A 38 -1.91 -0.56 -1.35
CA VAL A 38 -1.21 -1.86 -1.44
C VAL A 38 0.25 -1.74 -0.99
N THR A 39 0.92 -0.63 -1.32
CA THR A 39 2.31 -0.38 -0.91
C THR A 39 2.43 -0.27 0.61
N ILE A 40 1.52 0.46 1.26
CA ILE A 40 1.50 0.58 2.73
C ILE A 40 1.31 -0.80 3.38
N GLU A 41 0.33 -1.57 2.94
CA GLU A 41 0.04 -2.89 3.51
C GLU A 41 1.21 -3.86 3.36
N ARG A 42 1.84 -3.90 2.18
CA ARG A 42 3.01 -4.76 1.91
C ARG A 42 4.16 -4.43 2.84
N ASN A 43 4.47 -3.15 3.02
CA ASN A 43 5.55 -2.71 3.90
C ASN A 43 5.23 -3.02 5.37
N LEU A 44 3.99 -2.77 5.82
CA LEU A 44 3.55 -3.14 7.16
C LEU A 44 3.66 -4.65 7.41
N THR A 45 3.25 -5.46 6.44
CA THR A 45 3.33 -6.93 6.52
C THR A 45 4.78 -7.40 6.58
N ALA A 46 5.68 -6.82 5.77
CA ALA A 46 7.10 -7.16 5.82
C ALA A 46 7.71 -6.82 7.20
N LEU A 47 7.39 -5.65 7.75
CA LEU A 47 7.92 -5.19 9.03
C LEU A 47 7.31 -5.92 10.23
N ALA A 48 6.04 -6.33 10.15
CA ALA A 48 5.41 -7.21 11.14
C ALA A 48 6.07 -8.60 11.19
N ASN A 49 6.84 -8.96 10.16
CA ASN A 49 7.66 -10.17 10.10
C ASN A 49 9.17 -9.91 10.30
N SER A 50 9.55 -8.70 10.75
CA SER A 50 10.95 -8.36 11.03
C SER A 50 11.53 -9.17 12.20
N PHE A 51 12.85 -9.41 12.15
CA PHE A 51 13.62 -9.98 13.26
C PHE A 51 13.84 -8.98 14.41
N ASP A 52 13.67 -7.68 14.15
CA ASP A 52 13.73 -6.64 15.18
C ASP A 52 12.42 -6.66 16.00
N PRO A 53 12.44 -7.05 17.29
CA PRO A 53 11.23 -7.21 18.09
C PRO A 53 10.45 -5.91 18.30
N GLU A 54 11.15 -4.78 18.41
CA GLU A 54 10.52 -3.49 18.64
C GLU A 54 9.77 -3.03 17.39
N LEU A 55 10.42 -3.14 16.23
CA LEU A 55 9.79 -2.86 14.94
C LEU A 55 8.63 -3.82 14.66
N LYS A 56 8.80 -5.11 14.96
CA LYS A 56 7.76 -6.12 14.78
C LYS A 56 6.50 -5.78 15.54
N VAL A 57 6.62 -5.45 16.83
CA VAL A 57 5.47 -5.10 17.68
C VAL A 57 4.75 -3.87 17.13
N LYS A 58 5.49 -2.79 16.84
CA LYS A 58 4.91 -1.55 16.32
C LYS A 58 4.25 -1.72 14.95
N ALA A 59 4.90 -2.43 14.03
CA ALA A 59 4.35 -2.70 12.71
C ALA A 59 3.11 -3.59 12.79
N SER A 60 3.09 -4.59 13.68
CA SER A 60 1.92 -5.45 13.89
C SER A 60 0.71 -4.67 14.39
N GLU A 61 0.90 -3.78 15.37
CA GLU A 61 -0.16 -2.90 15.89
C GLU A 61 -0.73 -1.98 14.79
N MET A 62 0.13 -1.45 13.93
CA MET A 62 -0.28 -0.60 12.82
C MET A 62 -0.96 -1.38 11.70
N LEU A 63 -0.47 -2.58 11.38
CA LEU A 63 -1.10 -3.47 10.41
C LEU A 63 -2.51 -3.86 10.85
N GLN A 64 -2.71 -4.17 12.12
CA GLN A 64 -4.05 -4.46 12.66
C GLN A 64 -5.01 -3.27 12.48
N LYS A 65 -4.57 -2.05 12.76
CA LYS A 65 -5.40 -0.84 12.56
C LYS A 65 -5.68 -0.61 11.07
N PHE A 66 -4.69 -0.83 10.22
CA PHE A 66 -4.83 -0.70 8.77
C PHE A 66 -5.85 -1.70 8.21
N LEU A 67 -5.69 -2.98 8.54
CA LEU A 67 -6.61 -4.05 8.11
C LEU A 67 -8.02 -3.85 8.68
N LYS A 68 -8.15 -3.34 9.91
CA LYS A 68 -9.46 -2.99 10.50
C LYS A 68 -10.16 -1.88 9.72
N TYR A 69 -9.43 -0.84 9.29
CA TYR A 69 -10.01 0.27 8.53
C TYR A 69 -10.48 -0.20 7.14
N TRP A 70 -9.67 -1.02 6.47
CA TRP A 70 -9.94 -1.51 5.11
C TRP A 70 -10.69 -2.85 5.04
N ASP A 71 -11.11 -3.40 6.18
CA ASP A 71 -11.71 -4.75 6.29
C ASP A 71 -10.91 -5.82 5.52
N GLY A 72 -9.59 -5.84 5.69
CA GLY A 72 -8.70 -6.70 4.92
C GLY A 72 -8.81 -6.44 3.40
N ILE A 73 -8.82 -5.16 3.01
CA ILE A 73 -8.97 -4.65 1.63
C ILE A 73 -10.40 -4.83 1.07
N LYS A 74 -11.29 -5.60 1.70
CA LYS A 74 -12.65 -5.85 1.20
C LYS A 74 -13.51 -4.60 1.11
N SER A 75 -13.27 -3.63 1.98
CA SER A 75 -14.01 -2.36 2.02
C SER A 75 -13.34 -1.23 1.23
N VAL A 76 -12.21 -1.50 0.55
CA VAL A 76 -11.58 -0.49 -0.31
C VAL A 76 -12.55 -0.05 -1.39
N ASN A 77 -12.66 1.27 -1.57
CA ASN A 77 -13.51 1.84 -2.61
C ASN A 77 -13.09 1.30 -3.99
N ARG A 78 -13.98 0.51 -4.59
CA ARG A 78 -13.75 -0.14 -5.90
C ARG A 78 -13.47 0.87 -7.01
N MET A 79 -13.93 2.11 -6.89
CA MET A 79 -13.60 3.18 -7.85
C MET A 79 -12.11 3.48 -7.91
N LEU A 80 -11.37 3.33 -6.80
CA LEU A 80 -9.91 3.51 -6.79
C LEU A 80 -9.21 2.39 -7.57
N ILE A 81 -9.74 1.17 -7.48
CA ILE A 81 -9.26 0.02 -8.26
C ILE A 81 -9.53 0.26 -9.75
N LEU A 82 -10.77 0.66 -10.09
CA LEU A 82 -11.15 0.96 -11.47
C LEU A 82 -10.32 2.11 -12.06
N ALA A 83 -10.08 3.18 -11.30
CA ALA A 83 -9.24 4.29 -11.74
C ALA A 83 -7.81 3.83 -12.08
N MET A 84 -7.25 2.92 -11.28
CA MET A 84 -5.93 2.33 -11.57
C MET A 84 -5.94 1.51 -12.86
N VAL A 85 -6.97 0.67 -13.07
CA VAL A 85 -7.11 -0.20 -14.26
C VAL A 85 -7.35 0.61 -15.53
N PHE A 86 -8.15 1.66 -15.44
CA PHE A 86 -8.46 2.53 -16.58
C PHE A 86 -7.33 3.47 -16.95
N ASP A 87 -6.34 3.67 -16.07
CA ASP A 87 -5.16 4.45 -16.42
C ASP A 87 -4.40 3.79 -17.58
N PRO A 88 -4.27 4.45 -18.74
CA PRO A 88 -3.61 3.86 -19.91
C PRO A 88 -2.17 3.42 -19.64
N ARG A 89 -1.49 4.05 -18.68
CA ARG A 89 -0.10 3.71 -18.30
C ARG A 89 -0.02 2.38 -17.54
N ASN A 90 -1.10 1.96 -16.89
CA ASN A 90 -1.19 0.70 -16.16
C ASN A 90 -1.86 -0.42 -16.97
N LYS A 91 -2.50 -0.08 -18.09
CA LYS A 91 -3.33 -0.98 -18.91
C LYS A 91 -2.58 -2.24 -19.37
N MET A 92 -1.31 -2.10 -19.74
CA MET A 92 -0.49 -3.24 -20.18
C MET A 92 -0.23 -4.25 -19.05
N GLN A 93 -0.02 -3.78 -17.81
CA GLN A 93 0.21 -4.68 -16.68
C GLN A 93 -1.05 -5.47 -16.32
N PHE A 94 -2.21 -4.83 -16.32
CA PHE A 94 -3.47 -5.53 -16.05
C PHE A 94 -3.80 -6.52 -17.17
N ALA A 95 -3.65 -6.11 -18.44
CA ALA A 95 -3.83 -7.02 -19.56
C ALA A 95 -2.88 -8.23 -19.45
N LYS A 96 -1.61 -8.02 -19.12
CA LYS A 96 -0.63 -9.09 -18.91
C LYS A 96 -1.09 -10.06 -17.81
N LEU A 97 -1.49 -9.55 -16.63
CA LEU A 97 -2.01 -10.38 -15.53
C LEU A 97 -3.26 -11.18 -15.93
N CYS A 98 -4.18 -10.58 -16.69
CA CYS A 98 -5.35 -11.29 -17.22
C CYS A 98 -4.95 -12.39 -18.21
N PHE A 99 -3.99 -12.12 -19.10
CA PHE A 99 -3.47 -13.12 -20.03
C PHE A 99 -2.78 -14.27 -19.29
N GLU A 100 -1.93 -13.97 -18.32
CA GLU A 100 -1.30 -14.98 -17.45
C GLU A 100 -2.39 -15.84 -16.78
N LYS A 101 -3.38 -15.24 -16.14
CA LYS A 101 -4.43 -16.00 -15.44
C LYS A 101 -5.36 -16.81 -16.34
N LEU A 102 -5.61 -16.36 -17.57
CA LEU A 102 -6.51 -17.05 -18.52
C LEU A 102 -5.81 -18.14 -19.33
N TYR A 103 -4.49 -18.01 -19.54
CA TYR A 103 -3.75 -18.83 -20.50
C TYR A 103 -2.51 -19.52 -19.92
N GLU A 104 -2.12 -19.27 -18.66
CA GLU A 104 -1.18 -20.14 -17.97
C GLU A 104 -1.82 -21.51 -17.70
N LYS A 105 -1.12 -22.57 -18.10
CA LYS A 105 -1.43 -23.98 -17.78
C LYS A 105 -1.01 -24.31 -16.36
#